data_AF-A0A845S7B4-F1
#
_entry.id   AF-A0A845S7B4-F1
#
_cell.length_a   1.000
_cell.length_b   1.000
_cell.length_c   1.000
_cell.angle_alpha   90.00
_cell.angle_beta   90.00
_cell.angle_gamma   90.00
#
_symmetry.space_group_name_H-M   'P 1'
#
loop_
_entity.id
_entity.type
_entity.pdbx_description
1 polymer ?
#
loop_
_entity_poly.entity_id
_entity_poly.type
_entity_poly.pdbx_seq_one_letter_code
_entity_poly.pdbx_strand_id
1 'polypeptide(L)'
;MKEGFPAINKLTKSDDSETTALIAPQFIREFSRENSTEERSQLSSEIRKKRQERDAFRVEQNELTAEQEKIVSELNELRDKIEEYDSAGFLHKITDYLEYRNLQAAVAKQLEAQGEVEQAMQELEETPAMFEEPKKMLIEFYQGERQKWAEAGYDPEDIKKYFSEENLSRLSVEEYALLMQRFPGEMVTHVTRQGIRDHASTSFHTAGIGEFHNGFKSVIEDRCIRSSLGIALQEKTKEAVVAKYMHLDQVDNINLDRPNESKRSKALSLYQKNFLFRRTDDVSAVHVAAELVMDEMYGGETGNEIFFAYPSAHIAAEHKYSGFIDGSMARDYLGDKSVHNDSKVYLDGYDGMSLDAALVFIPEDAQVDILTGSKYETTERNQSFEKAIQEIISARFDKLGFIQKFGQPLPWQLEGLNDEERRELLDEAYRKFGITEPLAQKIVLDTEYITKVINGTWGTDHEHDAYQKVTLDYLKKDVSTLKPPKNTVTSREYWENYFLQNPEQRPSKIVYYKSGDPSAALNTWRRQNGIIKKTEDRKYGLPENNVSEASPEVNIDRDRLAALALKIIDDRFPETEDERLAREEEEEMEKM
;
A
#
# COMPACT_ATOMS: atom_id res chain seq x y z
N MET A 1 4.42 -54.50 -34.80
CA MET A 1 4.02 -53.72 -33.61
C MET A 1 4.03 -52.26 -34.01
N LYS A 2 3.01 -51.51 -33.57
CA LYS A 2 2.49 -50.27 -34.16
C LYS A 2 3.48 -49.10 -34.10
N GLU A 3 3.77 -48.51 -35.25
CA GLU A 3 4.27 -47.13 -35.33
C GLU A 3 3.06 -46.19 -35.30
N GLY A 4 3.10 -45.23 -34.37
CA GLY A 4 2.03 -44.28 -34.12
C GLY A 4 2.08 -43.13 -35.13
N PHE A 5 0.97 -42.95 -35.84
CA PHE A 5 0.64 -41.70 -36.51
C PHE A 5 0.70 -40.53 -35.51
N PRO A 6 1.29 -39.37 -35.86
CA PRO A 6 1.06 -38.16 -35.08
C PRO A 6 -0.40 -37.77 -35.24
N ALA A 7 -1.12 -37.78 -34.12
CA ALA A 7 -2.49 -37.34 -34.04
C ALA A 7 -2.57 -35.89 -34.52
N ILE A 8 -3.50 -35.66 -35.45
CA ILE A 8 -4.05 -34.34 -35.78
C ILE A 8 -4.42 -33.69 -34.46
N ASN A 9 -3.62 -32.71 -34.05
CA ASN A 9 -3.91 -31.90 -32.88
C ASN A 9 -5.27 -31.25 -33.11
N LYS A 10 -6.26 -31.67 -32.32
CA LYS A 10 -7.44 -30.89 -32.04
C LYS A 10 -6.94 -29.54 -31.49
N LEU A 11 -6.93 -28.51 -32.34
CA LEU A 11 -6.93 -27.10 -31.96
C LEU A 11 -8.25 -26.84 -31.21
N THR A 12 -8.34 -27.34 -29.98
CA THR A 12 -9.49 -27.18 -29.10
C THR A 12 -9.26 -25.98 -28.21
N LYS A 13 -9.99 -24.89 -28.49
CA LYS A 13 -10.54 -23.91 -27.53
C LYS A 13 -9.61 -23.18 -26.52
N SER A 14 -8.35 -23.58 -26.33
CA SER A 14 -7.48 -23.03 -25.27
C SER A 14 -6.87 -21.67 -25.63
N ASP A 15 -6.50 -21.45 -26.89
CA ASP A 15 -5.86 -20.20 -27.31
C ASP A 15 -6.80 -18.99 -27.19
N ASP A 16 -8.10 -19.15 -27.44
CA ASP A 16 -9.04 -18.02 -27.43
C ASP A 16 -9.26 -17.46 -26.01
N SER A 17 -9.27 -18.27 -24.94
CA SER A 17 -9.48 -17.74 -23.59
C SER A 17 -8.25 -17.01 -23.03
N GLU A 18 -7.04 -17.51 -23.31
CA GLU A 18 -5.80 -16.86 -22.87
C GLU A 18 -5.52 -15.58 -23.67
N THR A 19 -5.72 -15.60 -24.99
CA THR A 19 -5.52 -14.40 -25.82
C THR A 19 -6.52 -13.29 -25.48
N THR A 20 -7.78 -13.62 -25.16
CA THR A 20 -8.78 -12.60 -24.79
C THR A 20 -8.59 -12.07 -23.37
N ALA A 21 -8.06 -12.87 -22.44
CA ALA A 21 -7.71 -12.40 -21.09
C ALA A 21 -6.52 -11.43 -21.11
N LEU A 22 -5.60 -11.59 -22.06
CA LEU A 22 -4.48 -10.66 -22.29
C LEU A 22 -4.90 -9.32 -22.93
N ILE A 23 -6.06 -9.24 -23.59
CA ILE A 23 -6.47 -8.04 -24.35
C ILE A 23 -7.30 -7.06 -23.52
N ALA A 24 -8.18 -7.57 -22.65
CA ALA A 24 -9.08 -6.73 -21.87
C ALA A 24 -9.35 -7.30 -20.46
N PRO A 25 -9.42 -6.42 -19.44
CA PRO A 25 -9.77 -6.81 -18.07
C PRO A 25 -11.15 -7.47 -18.00
N GLN A 26 -11.38 -8.28 -16.96
CA GLN A 26 -12.65 -8.99 -16.80
C GLN A 26 -13.86 -8.06 -16.83
N PHE A 27 -13.83 -6.94 -16.11
CA PHE A 27 -14.95 -6.00 -16.05
C PHE A 27 -15.27 -5.35 -17.41
N ILE A 28 -14.28 -5.08 -18.27
CA ILE A 28 -14.52 -4.60 -19.64
C ILE A 28 -15.16 -5.68 -20.51
N ARG A 29 -14.74 -6.94 -20.33
CA ARG A 29 -15.34 -8.08 -21.06
C ARG A 29 -16.79 -8.33 -20.63
N GLU A 30 -17.11 -8.14 -19.35
CA GLU A 30 -18.48 -8.19 -18.83
C GLU A 30 -19.31 -7.00 -19.35
N PHE A 31 -18.80 -5.78 -19.22
CA PHE A 31 -19.45 -4.57 -19.71
C PHE A 31 -19.83 -4.68 -21.19
N SER A 32 -18.89 -5.12 -22.04
CA SER A 32 -19.15 -5.30 -23.47
C SER A 32 -20.16 -6.41 -23.77
N ARG A 33 -20.29 -7.44 -22.93
CA ARG A 33 -21.32 -8.49 -23.08
C ARG A 33 -22.72 -7.96 -22.77
N GLU A 34 -22.82 -6.99 -21.88
CA GLU A 34 -24.09 -6.40 -21.47
C GLU A 34 -24.51 -5.25 -22.40
N ASN A 35 -23.54 -4.42 -22.83
CA ASN A 35 -23.80 -3.14 -23.49
C ASN A 35 -23.49 -3.12 -24.99
N SER A 36 -22.70 -4.08 -25.50
CA SER A 36 -22.21 -4.09 -26.89
C SER A 36 -22.49 -5.43 -27.60
N THR A 37 -23.59 -6.09 -27.28
CA THR A 37 -23.94 -7.45 -27.76
C THR A 37 -23.97 -7.56 -29.28
N GLU A 38 -24.53 -6.57 -29.97
CA GLU A 38 -24.62 -6.57 -31.43
C GLU A 38 -23.22 -6.41 -32.07
N GLU A 39 -22.45 -5.41 -31.63
CA GLU A 39 -21.07 -5.19 -32.09
C GLU A 39 -20.18 -6.40 -31.83
N ARG A 40 -20.31 -7.04 -30.66
CA ARG A 40 -19.60 -8.29 -30.35
C ARG A 40 -19.98 -9.42 -31.30
N SER A 41 -21.24 -9.51 -31.68
CA SER A 41 -21.74 -10.55 -32.59
C SER A 41 -21.22 -10.33 -34.01
N GLN A 42 -21.22 -9.07 -34.47
CA GLN A 42 -20.66 -8.67 -35.76
C GLN A 42 -19.16 -8.97 -35.81
N LEU A 43 -18.38 -8.51 -34.83
CA LEU A 43 -16.94 -8.78 -34.72
C LEU A 43 -16.62 -10.28 -34.71
N SER A 44 -17.38 -11.06 -33.94
CA SER A 44 -17.21 -12.52 -33.89
C SER A 44 -17.45 -13.17 -35.25
N SER A 45 -18.44 -12.69 -36.01
CA SER A 45 -18.70 -13.16 -37.38
C SER A 45 -17.56 -12.81 -38.33
N GLU A 46 -17.05 -11.57 -38.28
CA GLU A 46 -15.94 -11.12 -39.11
C GLU A 46 -14.65 -11.88 -38.80
N ILE A 47 -14.31 -12.06 -37.52
CA ILE A 47 -13.17 -12.86 -37.09
C ILE A 47 -13.29 -14.30 -37.60
N ARG A 48 -14.48 -14.91 -37.51
CA ARG A 48 -14.70 -16.27 -38.03
C ARG A 48 -14.49 -16.33 -39.54
N LYS A 49 -14.97 -15.34 -40.29
CA LYS A 49 -14.77 -15.27 -41.73
C LYS A 49 -13.29 -15.16 -42.08
N LYS A 50 -12.55 -14.25 -41.43
CA LYS A 50 -11.11 -14.09 -41.62
C LYS A 50 -10.31 -15.34 -41.26
N ARG A 51 -10.71 -16.04 -40.18
CA ARG A 51 -10.11 -17.34 -39.81
C ARG A 51 -10.41 -18.43 -40.83
N GLN A 52 -11.61 -18.46 -41.42
CA GLN A 52 -11.94 -19.41 -42.50
C GLN A 52 -11.11 -19.15 -43.76
N GLU A 53 -10.97 -17.88 -44.17
CA GLU A 53 -10.13 -17.49 -45.31
C GLU A 53 -8.67 -17.90 -45.08
N ARG A 54 -8.17 -17.67 -43.85
CA ARG A 54 -6.84 -18.09 -43.41
C ARG A 54 -6.65 -19.61 -43.47
N ASP A 55 -7.61 -20.36 -42.96
CA ASP A 55 -7.52 -21.81 -42.92
C ASP A 55 -7.61 -22.40 -44.35
N ALA A 56 -8.40 -21.80 -45.24
CA ALA A 56 -8.43 -22.16 -46.66
C ALA A 56 -7.08 -21.90 -47.35
N PHE A 57 -6.47 -20.73 -47.12
CA PHE A 57 -5.14 -20.40 -47.63
C PHE A 57 -4.07 -21.40 -47.17
N ARG A 58 -4.13 -21.83 -45.90
CA ARG A 58 -3.20 -22.85 -45.38
C ARG A 58 -3.41 -24.23 -46.00
N VAL A 59 -4.64 -24.59 -46.34
CA VAL A 59 -4.91 -25.85 -47.04
C VAL A 59 -4.27 -25.80 -48.43
N GLU A 60 -4.47 -24.72 -49.18
CA GLU A 60 -3.87 -24.52 -50.51
C GLU A 60 -2.33 -24.55 -50.46
N GLN A 61 -1.72 -23.88 -49.49
CA GLN A 61 -0.27 -23.89 -49.29
C GLN A 61 0.25 -25.30 -48.97
N ASN A 62 -0.46 -26.06 -48.13
CA ASN A 62 -0.07 -27.43 -47.79
C ASN A 62 -0.23 -28.39 -48.98
N GLU A 63 -1.27 -28.20 -49.81
CA GLU A 63 -1.49 -28.99 -51.03
C GLU A 63 -0.35 -28.77 -52.03
N LEU A 64 0.06 -27.52 -52.27
CA LEU A 64 1.19 -27.20 -53.14
C LEU A 64 2.52 -27.72 -52.59
N THR A 65 2.73 -27.64 -51.28
CA THR A 65 3.94 -28.19 -50.65
C THR A 65 4.00 -29.71 -50.84
N ALA A 66 2.88 -30.41 -50.63
CA ALA A 66 2.79 -31.86 -50.85
C ALA A 66 2.99 -32.25 -52.33
N GLU A 67 2.48 -31.44 -53.26
CA GLU A 67 2.69 -31.63 -54.69
C GLU A 67 4.15 -31.42 -55.09
N GLN A 68 4.81 -30.39 -54.54
CA GLN A 68 6.24 -30.15 -54.72
C GLN A 68 7.07 -31.34 -54.21
N GLU A 69 6.80 -31.82 -52.99
CA GLU A 69 7.49 -32.98 -52.40
C GLU A 69 7.34 -34.23 -53.27
N LYS A 70 6.14 -34.45 -53.85
CA LYS A 70 5.89 -35.56 -54.77
C LYS A 70 6.69 -35.43 -56.06
N ILE A 71 6.69 -34.26 -56.70
CA ILE A 71 7.45 -34.02 -57.93
C ILE A 71 8.95 -34.20 -57.69
N VAL A 72 9.47 -33.69 -56.57
CA VAL A 72 10.88 -33.86 -56.18
C VAL A 72 11.22 -35.33 -55.96
N SER A 73 10.34 -36.09 -55.31
CA SER A 73 10.52 -37.55 -55.15
C SER A 73 10.57 -38.26 -56.49
N GLU A 74 9.64 -37.96 -57.40
CA GLU A 74 9.60 -38.57 -58.74
C GLU A 74 10.83 -38.19 -59.58
N LEU A 75 11.32 -36.94 -59.47
CA LEU A 75 12.55 -36.50 -60.12
C LEU A 75 13.79 -37.24 -59.60
N ASN A 76 13.86 -37.49 -58.30
CA ASN A 76 14.95 -38.27 -57.71
C ASN A 76 14.93 -39.72 -58.21
N GLU A 77 13.76 -40.37 -58.23
CA GLU A 77 13.64 -41.73 -58.78
C GLU A 77 14.02 -41.81 -60.27
N LEU A 78 13.65 -40.80 -61.06
CA LEU A 78 14.01 -40.72 -62.48
C LEU A 78 15.51 -40.48 -62.67
N ARG A 79 16.15 -39.67 -61.81
CA ARG A 79 17.60 -39.46 -61.81
C ARG A 79 18.35 -40.73 -61.45
N ASP A 80 17.91 -41.46 -60.42
CA ASP A 80 18.52 -42.73 -60.02
C ASP A 80 18.50 -43.74 -61.17
N LYS A 81 17.38 -43.83 -61.92
CA LYS A 81 17.26 -44.69 -63.11
C LYS A 81 18.18 -44.27 -64.25
N ILE A 82 18.39 -42.97 -64.45
CA ILE A 82 19.35 -42.47 -65.45
C ILE A 82 20.78 -42.79 -65.02
N GLU A 83 21.11 -42.65 -63.74
CA GLU A 83 22.44 -42.98 -63.21
C GLU A 83 22.74 -44.49 -63.25
N GLU A 84 21.74 -45.33 -63.00
CA GLU A 84 21.79 -46.78 -63.20
C GLU A 84 22.01 -47.15 -64.68
N TYR A 85 21.32 -46.47 -65.60
CA TYR A 85 21.55 -46.62 -67.03
C TYR A 85 22.96 -46.19 -67.45
N ASP A 86 23.44 -45.05 -66.94
CA ASP A 86 24.78 -44.52 -67.22
C ASP A 86 25.90 -45.40 -66.70
N SER A 87 25.65 -46.21 -65.67
CA SER A 87 26.58 -47.21 -65.14
C SER A 87 26.50 -48.58 -65.84
N ALA A 88 25.52 -48.82 -66.73
CA ALA A 88 25.38 -50.06 -67.49
C ALA A 88 26.39 -50.23 -68.65
N GLY A 89 26.63 -51.49 -69.06
CA GLY A 89 27.58 -51.84 -70.13
C GLY A 89 27.14 -51.41 -71.55
N PHE A 90 28.13 -51.15 -72.43
CA PHE A 90 27.94 -50.58 -73.78
C PHE A 90 26.86 -51.23 -74.66
N LEU A 91 26.69 -52.56 -74.61
CA LEU A 91 25.68 -53.26 -75.40
C LEU A 91 24.24 -53.06 -74.89
N HIS A 92 24.06 -52.85 -73.58
CA HIS A 92 22.74 -52.61 -72.96
C HIS A 92 22.23 -51.19 -73.30
N LYS A 93 23.15 -50.24 -73.39
CA LYS A 93 22.86 -48.85 -73.80
C LYS A 93 22.38 -48.73 -75.25
N ILE A 94 22.79 -49.65 -76.14
CA ILE A 94 22.37 -49.61 -77.54
C ILE A 94 20.97 -50.22 -77.73
N THR A 95 20.60 -51.22 -76.94
CA THR A 95 19.27 -51.87 -77.03
C THR A 95 18.16 -51.04 -76.40
N ASP A 96 18.45 -50.33 -75.30
CA ASP A 96 17.44 -49.59 -74.52
C ASP A 96 17.52 -48.06 -74.72
N TYR A 97 18.11 -47.61 -75.84
CA TYR A 97 18.19 -46.19 -76.19
C TYR A 97 16.82 -45.48 -76.23
N LEU A 98 15.77 -46.19 -76.67
CA LEU A 98 14.40 -45.67 -76.65
C LEU A 98 13.89 -45.48 -75.21
N GLU A 99 14.28 -46.35 -74.29
CA GLU A 99 13.90 -46.29 -72.87
C GLU A 99 14.62 -45.14 -72.17
N TYR A 100 15.91 -44.95 -72.45
CA TYR A 100 16.67 -43.78 -71.97
C TYR A 100 16.08 -42.46 -72.48
N ARG A 101 15.72 -42.38 -73.76
CA ARG A 101 15.06 -41.19 -74.32
C ARG A 101 13.69 -40.93 -73.67
N ASN A 102 12.96 -41.98 -73.31
CA ASN A 102 11.70 -41.86 -72.57
C ASN A 102 11.93 -41.37 -71.13
N LEU A 103 12.98 -41.82 -70.45
CA LEU A 103 13.39 -41.31 -69.13
C LEU A 103 13.76 -39.82 -69.19
N GLN A 104 14.55 -39.41 -70.19
CA GLN A 104 14.88 -38.00 -70.39
C GLN A 104 13.64 -37.14 -70.68
N ALA A 105 12.69 -37.65 -71.47
CA ALA A 105 11.41 -36.97 -71.71
C ALA A 105 10.56 -36.87 -70.44
N ALA A 106 10.57 -37.90 -69.59
CA ALA A 106 9.88 -37.90 -68.29
C ALA A 106 10.51 -36.89 -67.31
N VAL A 107 11.84 -36.79 -67.28
CA VAL A 107 12.55 -35.76 -66.48
C VAL A 107 12.21 -34.35 -66.97
N ALA A 108 12.23 -34.11 -68.28
CA ALA A 108 11.87 -32.80 -68.82
C ALA A 108 10.44 -32.40 -68.45
N LYS A 109 9.50 -33.35 -68.51
CA LYS A 109 8.11 -33.14 -68.11
C LYS A 109 7.98 -32.82 -66.61
N GLN A 110 8.72 -33.52 -65.75
CA GLN A 110 8.66 -33.24 -64.31
C GLN A 110 9.39 -31.97 -63.90
N LEU A 111 10.43 -31.55 -64.63
CA LEU A 111 11.05 -30.23 -64.43
C LEU A 111 10.11 -29.09 -64.82
N GLU A 112 9.29 -29.27 -65.86
CA GLU A 112 8.24 -28.30 -66.24
C GLU A 112 7.17 -28.21 -65.14
N ALA A 113 6.68 -29.35 -64.66
CA ALA A 113 5.73 -29.40 -63.53
C ALA A 113 6.31 -28.80 -62.24
N GLN A 114 7.60 -29.04 -61.95
CA GLN A 114 8.29 -28.41 -60.82
C GLN A 114 8.31 -26.88 -60.98
N GLY A 115 8.58 -26.37 -62.17
CA GLY A 115 8.57 -24.94 -62.46
C GLY A 115 7.19 -24.30 -62.28
N GLU A 116 6.11 -24.99 -62.66
CA GLU A 116 4.74 -24.54 -62.44
C GLU A 116 4.38 -24.45 -60.95
N VAL A 117 4.75 -25.46 -60.16
CA VAL A 117 4.51 -25.48 -58.71
C VAL A 117 5.37 -24.45 -57.98
N GLU A 118 6.64 -24.28 -58.36
CA GLU A 118 7.51 -23.24 -57.79
C GLU A 118 6.97 -21.83 -58.08
N GLN A 119 6.42 -21.60 -59.27
CA GLN A 119 5.79 -20.33 -59.60
C GLN A 119 4.52 -20.09 -58.78
N ALA A 120 3.65 -21.10 -58.63
CA ALA A 120 2.46 -21.02 -57.79
C ALA A 120 2.81 -20.78 -56.31
N MET A 121 3.88 -21.40 -55.81
CA MET A 121 4.37 -21.17 -54.44
C MET A 121 4.92 -19.76 -54.25
N GLN A 122 5.63 -19.19 -55.23
CA GLN A 122 6.10 -17.79 -55.17
C GLN A 122 4.93 -16.80 -55.15
N GLU A 123 3.82 -17.10 -55.83
CA GLU A 123 2.59 -16.28 -55.76
C GLU A 123 1.91 -16.36 -54.37
N LEU A 124 2.21 -17.39 -53.57
CA LEU A 124 1.66 -17.62 -52.22
C LEU A 124 2.67 -17.35 -51.07
N GLU A 125 3.92 -16.98 -51.38
CA GLU A 125 5.02 -16.82 -50.40
C GLU A 125 4.82 -15.66 -49.42
N GLU A 126 4.02 -14.65 -49.79
CA GLU A 126 3.64 -13.60 -48.84
C GLU A 126 2.65 -14.17 -47.83
N THR A 127 3.14 -14.49 -46.63
CA THR A 127 2.30 -14.80 -45.46
C THR A 127 1.35 -13.61 -45.25
N PRO A 128 0.04 -13.69 -45.58
CA PRO A 128 -0.74 -12.47 -45.74
C PRO A 128 -0.83 -11.68 -44.43
N ALA A 129 -0.81 -10.35 -44.51
CA ALA A 129 -1.09 -9.47 -43.36
C ALA A 129 -2.41 -9.81 -42.64
N MET A 130 -3.29 -10.60 -43.28
CA MET A 130 -4.51 -11.18 -42.73
C MET A 130 -4.30 -12.04 -41.47
N PHE A 131 -3.10 -12.54 -41.18
CA PHE A 131 -2.86 -13.34 -39.97
C PHE A 131 -2.87 -12.51 -38.68
N GLU A 132 -2.51 -11.22 -38.74
CA GLU A 132 -2.55 -10.29 -37.60
C GLU A 132 -3.88 -9.52 -37.51
N GLU A 133 -4.68 -9.54 -38.58
CA GLU A 133 -5.92 -8.78 -38.71
C GLU A 133 -6.97 -9.12 -37.62
N PRO A 134 -7.26 -10.40 -37.30
CA PRO A 134 -8.21 -10.72 -36.22
C PRO A 134 -7.76 -10.24 -34.84
N LYS A 135 -6.45 -10.25 -34.58
CA LYS A 135 -5.88 -9.77 -33.32
C LYS A 135 -5.99 -8.25 -33.22
N LYS A 136 -5.69 -7.54 -34.31
CA LYS A 136 -5.87 -6.09 -34.42
C LYS A 136 -7.33 -5.69 -34.24
N MET A 137 -8.27 -6.39 -34.87
CA MET A 137 -9.71 -6.16 -34.72
C MET A 137 -10.17 -6.31 -33.26
N LEU A 138 -9.69 -7.33 -32.54
CA LEU A 138 -10.00 -7.50 -31.11
C LEU A 138 -9.43 -6.37 -30.26
N ILE A 139 -8.20 -5.94 -30.54
CA ILE A 139 -7.55 -4.81 -29.83
C ILE A 139 -8.35 -3.52 -30.05
N GLU A 140 -8.69 -3.20 -31.30
CA GLU A 140 -9.46 -2.00 -31.66
C GLU A 140 -10.85 -2.02 -31.01
N PHE A 141 -11.54 -3.17 -31.04
CA PHE A 141 -12.82 -3.33 -30.36
C PHE A 141 -12.71 -3.03 -28.87
N TYR A 142 -11.79 -3.69 -28.17
CA TYR A 142 -11.65 -3.49 -26.73
C TYR A 142 -11.09 -2.12 -26.35
N GLN A 143 -10.38 -1.43 -27.23
CA GLN A 143 -10.04 -0.01 -27.05
C GLN A 143 -11.31 0.86 -27.08
N GLY A 144 -12.22 0.62 -28.02
CA GLY A 144 -13.53 1.27 -28.05
C GLY A 144 -14.36 1.00 -26.81
N GLU A 145 -14.38 -0.24 -26.33
CA GLU A 145 -15.11 -0.61 -25.10
C GLU A 145 -14.56 0.06 -23.85
N ARG A 146 -13.25 0.34 -23.77
CA ARG A 146 -12.66 1.11 -22.67
C ARG A 146 -13.18 2.55 -22.64
N GLN A 147 -13.33 3.17 -23.81
CA GLN A 147 -13.90 4.52 -23.89
C GLN A 147 -15.38 4.53 -23.47
N LYS A 148 -16.18 3.60 -24.00
CA LYS A 148 -17.59 3.45 -23.60
C LYS A 148 -17.73 3.18 -22.11
N TRP A 149 -16.84 2.38 -21.53
CA TRP A 149 -16.78 2.13 -20.09
C TRP A 149 -16.56 3.42 -19.30
N ALA A 150 -15.58 4.24 -19.67
CA ALA A 150 -15.28 5.49 -18.99
C ALA A 150 -16.42 6.52 -19.07
N GLU A 151 -17.16 6.53 -20.18
CA GLU A 151 -18.28 7.43 -20.45
C GLU A 151 -19.62 6.92 -19.86
N ALA A 152 -19.70 5.64 -19.48
CA ALA A 152 -20.92 5.07 -18.92
C ALA A 152 -21.26 5.67 -17.56
N GLY A 153 -22.55 5.92 -17.33
CA GLY A 153 -23.06 6.24 -15.99
C GLY A 153 -22.84 5.07 -15.02
N TYR A 154 -22.98 5.32 -13.73
CA TYR A 154 -22.91 4.30 -12.68
C TYR A 154 -24.02 4.50 -11.66
N ASP A 155 -24.35 3.44 -10.92
CA ASP A 155 -25.26 3.47 -9.78
C ASP A 155 -24.60 2.90 -8.50
N PRO A 156 -25.28 2.91 -7.34
CA PRO A 156 -24.70 2.39 -6.09
C PRO A 156 -24.40 0.88 -6.12
N GLU A 157 -25.11 0.09 -6.93
CA GLU A 157 -24.86 -1.35 -7.06
C GLU A 157 -23.61 -1.61 -7.92
N ASP A 158 -23.35 -0.77 -8.93
CA ASP A 158 -22.05 -0.76 -9.61
C ASP A 158 -20.91 -0.51 -8.59
N ILE A 159 -21.07 0.46 -7.68
CA ILE A 159 -20.04 0.77 -6.66
C ILE A 159 -19.79 -0.45 -5.77
N LYS A 160 -20.84 -1.07 -5.22
CA LYS A 160 -20.71 -2.30 -4.41
C LYS A 160 -20.05 -3.44 -5.19
N LYS A 161 -20.40 -3.62 -6.47
CA LYS A 161 -19.84 -4.67 -7.33
C LYS A 161 -18.34 -4.48 -7.55
N TYR A 162 -17.92 -3.27 -7.92
CA TYR A 162 -16.56 -3.04 -8.42
C TYR A 162 -15.57 -2.55 -7.36
N PHE A 163 -16.04 -2.01 -6.24
CA PHE A 163 -15.19 -1.52 -5.15
C PHE A 163 -15.18 -2.42 -3.91
N SER A 164 -15.54 -3.69 -4.07
CA SER A 164 -15.29 -4.69 -3.04
C SER A 164 -13.78 -4.98 -2.89
N GLU A 165 -13.36 -5.37 -1.69
CA GLU A 165 -11.97 -5.75 -1.43
C GLU A 165 -11.51 -6.90 -2.36
N GLU A 166 -12.39 -7.87 -2.57
CA GLU A 166 -12.13 -9.02 -3.45
C GLU A 166 -11.87 -8.60 -4.89
N ASN A 167 -12.60 -7.61 -5.41
CA ASN A 167 -12.38 -7.14 -6.78
C ASN A 167 -11.09 -6.32 -6.88
N LEU A 168 -10.89 -5.33 -6.00
CA LEU A 168 -9.74 -4.43 -6.04
C LEU A 168 -8.40 -5.14 -5.84
N SER A 169 -8.37 -6.18 -5.00
CA SER A 169 -7.17 -6.98 -4.74
C SER A 169 -6.62 -7.69 -5.98
N ARG A 170 -7.49 -8.05 -6.94
CA ARG A 170 -7.13 -8.79 -8.15
C ARG A 170 -6.64 -7.92 -9.29
N LEU A 171 -6.86 -6.60 -9.23
CA LEU A 171 -6.51 -5.69 -10.31
C LEU A 171 -5.01 -5.39 -10.32
N SER A 172 -4.44 -5.33 -11.52
CA SER A 172 -3.18 -4.63 -11.79
C SER A 172 -3.34 -3.10 -11.65
N VAL A 173 -2.23 -2.36 -11.65
CA VAL A 173 -2.27 -0.89 -11.54
C VAL A 173 -3.03 -0.25 -12.71
N GLU A 174 -2.84 -0.78 -13.92
CA GLU A 174 -3.50 -0.31 -15.14
C GLU A 174 -5.01 -0.61 -15.13
N GLU A 175 -5.38 -1.79 -14.64
CA GLU A 175 -6.79 -2.18 -14.47
C GLU A 175 -7.49 -1.35 -13.41
N TYR A 176 -6.80 -1.06 -12.32
CA TYR A 176 -7.26 -0.19 -11.24
C TYR A 176 -7.53 1.23 -11.77
N ALA A 177 -6.59 1.77 -12.53
CA ALA A 177 -6.74 3.08 -13.16
C ALA A 177 -7.92 3.11 -14.14
N LEU A 178 -8.06 2.08 -14.98
CA LEU A 178 -9.16 1.96 -15.94
C LEU A 178 -10.52 1.81 -15.24
N LEU A 179 -10.60 1.05 -14.14
CA LEU A 179 -11.80 0.98 -13.31
C LEU A 179 -12.22 2.38 -12.86
N MET A 180 -11.27 3.14 -12.30
CA MET A 180 -11.48 4.48 -11.74
C MET A 180 -11.89 5.55 -12.79
N GLN A 181 -11.73 5.32 -14.09
CA GLN A 181 -12.19 6.27 -15.11
C GLN A 181 -13.73 6.41 -15.16
N ARG A 182 -14.46 5.33 -14.87
CA ARG A 182 -15.94 5.32 -14.87
C ARG A 182 -16.54 5.92 -13.59
N PHE A 183 -15.86 5.80 -12.45
CA PHE A 183 -16.38 6.15 -11.14
C PHE A 183 -15.78 7.46 -10.60
N PRO A 184 -16.24 8.00 -9.46
CA PRO A 184 -15.62 9.18 -8.89
C PRO A 184 -14.16 8.91 -8.47
N GLY A 185 -13.27 9.80 -8.91
CA GLY A 185 -11.83 9.69 -8.75
C GLY A 185 -11.25 10.07 -7.38
N GLU A 186 -12.12 10.36 -6.41
CA GLU A 186 -11.77 10.70 -5.03
C GLU A 186 -11.15 9.50 -4.31
N MET A 187 -10.13 9.78 -3.49
CA MET A 187 -9.38 8.78 -2.74
C MET A 187 -9.13 9.24 -1.31
N VAL A 188 -9.10 8.29 -0.40
CA VAL A 188 -8.55 8.45 0.95
C VAL A 188 -7.14 7.87 1.01
N THR A 189 -6.31 8.41 1.89
CA THR A 189 -4.92 8.00 2.03
C THR A 189 -4.54 7.70 3.46
N HIS A 190 -3.56 6.82 3.63
CA HIS A 190 -2.93 6.54 4.91
C HIS A 190 -1.41 6.57 4.71
N VAL A 191 -0.73 7.50 5.37
CA VAL A 191 0.74 7.63 5.31
C VAL A 191 1.40 6.79 6.40
N THR A 192 2.53 6.18 6.08
CA THR A 192 3.31 5.37 7.03
C THR A 192 4.43 6.18 7.67
N ARG A 193 4.90 5.70 8.83
CA ARG A 193 6.15 6.14 9.44
C ARG A 193 7.23 5.12 9.11
N GLN A 194 7.96 5.35 8.03
CA GLN A 194 9.15 4.58 7.68
C GLN A 194 10.38 5.46 7.86
N GLY A 195 11.39 4.94 8.56
CA GLY A 195 12.61 5.68 8.87
C GLY A 195 12.49 6.57 10.11
N ILE A 196 13.40 7.55 10.25
CA ILE A 196 13.43 8.48 11.39
C ILE A 196 12.38 9.56 11.19
N ARG A 197 11.45 9.71 12.12
CA ARG A 197 10.42 10.73 12.01
C ARG A 197 11.01 12.14 12.17
N ASP A 198 11.09 12.91 11.08
CA ASP A 198 11.81 14.20 11.05
C ASP A 198 10.89 15.43 11.10
N HIS A 199 9.57 15.25 10.98
CA HIS A 199 8.61 16.36 10.97
C HIS A 199 7.28 16.06 11.68
N ALA A 200 6.65 17.13 12.18
CA ALA A 200 5.28 17.15 12.65
C ALA A 200 4.72 18.58 12.52
N SER A 201 3.62 18.75 11.80
CA SER A 201 2.99 20.03 11.48
C SER A 201 2.20 20.66 12.63
N THR A 202 1.87 19.89 13.68
CA THR A 202 1.07 20.37 14.82
C THR A 202 1.60 19.86 16.16
N SER A 203 1.34 20.62 17.23
CA SER A 203 1.80 20.26 18.58
C SER A 203 1.09 19.05 19.18
N PHE A 204 -0.01 18.60 18.59
CA PHE A 204 -0.77 17.44 19.08
C PHE A 204 -0.35 16.13 18.38
N HIS A 205 0.48 16.20 17.34
CA HIS A 205 0.89 15.04 16.53
C HIS A 205 2.40 14.80 16.57
N THR A 206 3.06 15.05 17.70
CA THR A 206 4.53 14.95 17.86
C THR A 206 5.04 13.59 18.32
N ALA A 207 4.16 12.61 18.54
CA ALA A 207 4.55 11.30 19.06
C ALA A 207 5.52 10.56 18.12
N GLY A 208 6.67 10.14 18.63
CA GLY A 208 7.67 9.40 17.85
C GLY A 208 8.60 10.25 16.99
N ILE A 209 8.66 11.57 17.20
CA ILE A 209 9.64 12.46 16.52
C ILE A 209 11.06 12.08 16.94
N GLY A 210 11.96 11.95 15.96
CA GLY A 210 13.35 11.52 16.16
C GLY A 210 13.51 10.01 16.38
N GLU A 211 12.42 9.27 16.51
CA GLU A 211 12.45 7.81 16.62
C GLU A 211 12.47 7.19 15.21
N PHE A 212 13.11 6.03 15.10
CA PHE A 212 13.08 5.21 13.91
C PHE A 212 11.86 4.29 13.93
N HIS A 213 11.10 4.27 12.83
CA HIS A 213 9.89 3.45 12.67
C HIS A 213 10.01 2.54 11.44
N ASN A 214 9.52 1.31 11.56
CA ASN A 214 9.40 0.33 10.48
C ASN A 214 7.95 0.22 9.96
N GLY A 215 7.20 1.31 9.98
CA GLY A 215 5.75 1.28 9.77
C GLY A 215 5.34 0.66 8.44
N PHE A 216 6.07 0.92 7.35
CA PHE A 216 5.76 0.28 6.07
C PHE A 216 6.07 -1.22 6.09
N LYS A 217 7.21 -1.63 6.66
CA LYS A 217 7.56 -3.07 6.82
C LYS A 217 6.51 -3.82 7.62
N SER A 218 6.07 -3.27 8.75
CA SER A 218 5.03 -3.89 9.57
C SER A 218 3.71 -4.08 8.80
N VAL A 219 3.32 -3.10 7.98
CA VAL A 219 2.09 -3.20 7.18
C VAL A 219 2.22 -4.22 6.04
N ILE A 220 3.37 -4.33 5.36
CA ILE A 220 3.54 -5.34 4.30
C ILE A 220 3.68 -6.76 4.84
N GLU A 221 4.19 -6.94 6.06
CA GLU A 221 4.22 -8.22 6.78
C GLU A 221 2.81 -8.67 7.19
N ASP A 222 2.00 -7.76 7.74
CA ASP A 222 0.62 -8.04 8.15
C ASP A 222 -0.39 -8.03 6.99
N ARG A 223 -0.01 -7.44 5.84
CA ARG A 223 -0.85 -7.26 4.64
C ARG A 223 -2.10 -6.40 4.87
N CYS A 224 -2.23 -5.75 6.03
CA CYS A 224 -3.38 -4.95 6.40
C CYS A 224 -2.99 -3.63 7.08
N ILE A 225 -3.84 -2.61 6.95
CA ILE A 225 -3.79 -1.39 7.73
C ILE A 225 -4.79 -1.52 8.88
N ARG A 226 -4.33 -1.38 10.12
CA ARG A 226 -5.16 -1.52 11.32
C ARG A 226 -5.21 -0.24 12.13
N SER A 227 -6.25 -0.13 12.94
CA SER A 227 -6.34 0.90 13.97
C SER A 227 -5.27 0.66 15.04
N SER A 228 -4.96 1.69 15.84
CA SER A 228 -4.00 1.55 16.95
C SER A 228 -4.38 0.46 17.94
N LEU A 229 -5.68 0.24 18.13
CA LEU A 229 -6.20 -0.86 18.95
C LEU A 229 -6.03 -2.21 18.26
N GLY A 230 -6.33 -2.30 16.96
CA GLY A 230 -6.11 -3.53 16.18
C GLY A 230 -4.65 -3.99 16.20
N ILE A 231 -3.70 -3.06 16.03
CA ILE A 231 -2.25 -3.35 16.15
C ILE A 231 -1.92 -3.87 17.55
N ALA A 232 -2.38 -3.18 18.60
CA ALA A 232 -2.09 -3.58 19.97
C ALA A 232 -2.62 -4.99 20.29
N LEU A 233 -3.77 -5.37 19.72
CA LEU A 233 -4.40 -6.68 19.91
C LEU A 233 -3.70 -7.82 19.15
N GLN A 234 -2.87 -7.53 18.15
CA GLN A 234 -2.01 -8.54 17.52
C GLN A 234 -0.77 -8.84 18.37
N GLU A 235 -0.20 -7.81 18.99
CA GLU A 235 1.08 -7.92 19.71
C GLU A 235 0.92 -8.48 21.14
N LYS A 236 -0.27 -8.36 21.74
CA LYS A 236 -0.49 -8.62 23.17
C LYS A 236 -1.84 -9.31 23.41
N THR A 237 -1.96 -9.96 24.57
CA THR A 237 -3.25 -10.50 25.01
C THR A 237 -4.26 -9.37 25.19
N LYS A 238 -5.54 -9.66 24.95
CA LYS A 238 -6.64 -8.68 25.09
C LYS A 238 -6.62 -8.02 26.47
N GLU A 239 -6.33 -8.79 27.51
CA GLU A 239 -6.23 -8.30 28.88
C GLU A 239 -5.07 -7.34 29.09
N ALA A 240 -3.90 -7.62 28.50
CA ALA A 240 -2.74 -6.74 28.61
C ALA A 240 -2.94 -5.44 27.84
N VAL A 241 -3.58 -5.49 26.67
CA VAL A 241 -3.94 -4.30 25.88
C VAL A 241 -4.90 -3.42 26.68
N VAL A 242 -6.00 -4.00 27.16
CA VAL A 242 -7.03 -3.27 27.91
C VAL A 242 -6.47 -2.68 29.21
N ALA A 243 -5.65 -3.42 29.95
CA ALA A 243 -4.97 -2.90 31.13
C ALA A 243 -4.03 -1.72 30.82
N LYS A 244 -3.25 -1.80 29.73
CA LYS A 244 -2.37 -0.71 29.30
C LYS A 244 -3.17 0.53 28.89
N TYR A 245 -4.23 0.37 28.09
CA TYR A 245 -5.10 1.47 27.65
C TYR A 245 -5.78 2.18 28.81
N MET A 246 -6.16 1.45 29.87
CA MET A 246 -6.73 2.02 31.09
C MET A 246 -5.68 2.54 32.08
N HIS A 247 -4.40 2.35 31.78
CA HIS A 247 -3.29 2.65 32.69
C HIS A 247 -3.40 1.94 34.04
N LEU A 248 -3.94 0.72 34.08
CA LEU A 248 -4.11 -0.04 35.33
C LEU A 248 -2.77 -0.36 36.02
N ASP A 249 -1.68 -0.48 35.27
CA ASP A 249 -0.35 -0.71 35.83
C ASP A 249 0.11 0.45 36.74
N GLN A 250 -0.47 1.65 36.58
CA GLN A 250 -0.24 2.78 37.48
C GLN A 250 -0.95 2.56 38.82
N VAL A 251 -2.10 1.89 38.85
CA VAL A 251 -2.88 1.62 40.06
C VAL A 251 -2.16 0.65 40.99
N ASP A 252 -1.44 -0.32 40.42
CA ASP A 252 -0.67 -1.31 41.19
C ASP A 252 0.38 -0.64 42.09
N ASN A 253 0.95 0.48 41.64
CA ASN A 253 2.08 1.16 42.26
C ASN A 253 1.72 2.42 43.07
N ILE A 254 0.43 2.78 43.16
CA ILE A 254 -0.01 3.94 43.94
C ILE A 254 -0.03 3.60 45.45
N ASN A 255 0.67 4.43 46.24
CA ASN A 255 0.39 4.57 47.68
C ASN A 255 -0.83 5.47 47.84
N LEU A 256 -1.89 4.92 48.42
CA LEU A 256 -3.14 5.65 48.64
C LEU A 256 -3.02 6.44 49.95
N ASP A 257 -2.72 7.73 49.85
CA ASP A 257 -2.57 8.63 51.00
C ASP A 257 -3.91 9.09 51.59
N ARG A 258 -5.04 8.78 50.93
CA ARG A 258 -6.38 9.18 51.35
C ARG A 258 -7.13 8.01 51.99
N PRO A 259 -7.73 8.18 53.18
CA PRO A 259 -8.35 7.09 53.94
C PRO A 259 -9.59 6.44 53.28
N ASN A 260 -10.13 7.03 52.21
CA ASN A 260 -11.36 6.56 51.53
C ASN A 260 -11.15 6.25 50.03
N GLU A 261 -9.92 6.25 49.52
CA GLU A 261 -9.64 5.92 48.12
C GLU A 261 -9.09 4.49 48.07
N SER A 262 -9.75 3.58 47.33
CA SER A 262 -9.28 2.21 47.14
C SER A 262 -8.63 2.07 45.77
N LYS A 263 -7.79 1.05 45.60
CA LYS A 263 -7.23 0.74 44.27
C LYS A 263 -8.34 0.45 43.25
N ARG A 264 -9.43 -0.16 43.71
CA ARG A 264 -10.62 -0.42 42.90
C ARG A 264 -11.31 0.88 42.47
N SER A 265 -11.60 1.80 43.39
CA SER A 265 -12.26 3.06 43.05
C SER A 265 -11.37 3.93 42.12
N LYS A 266 -10.05 3.86 42.29
CA LYS A 266 -9.10 4.46 41.35
C LYS A 266 -9.13 3.82 39.96
N ALA A 267 -9.15 2.50 39.88
CA ALA A 267 -9.25 1.76 38.63
C ALA A 267 -10.58 2.05 37.90
N LEU A 268 -11.70 2.09 38.63
CA LEU A 268 -13.02 2.48 38.08
C LEU A 268 -13.05 3.93 37.59
N SER A 269 -12.39 4.86 38.31
CA SER A 269 -12.25 6.25 37.86
C SER A 269 -11.41 6.37 36.58
N LEU A 270 -10.32 5.61 36.46
CA LEU A 270 -9.52 5.55 35.23
C LEU A 270 -10.30 4.93 34.07
N TYR A 271 -11.06 3.87 34.33
CA TYR A 271 -11.99 3.29 33.36
C TYR A 271 -13.02 4.33 32.89
N GLN A 272 -13.69 5.04 33.80
CA GLN A 272 -14.63 6.09 33.41
C GLN A 272 -13.93 7.15 32.55
N LYS A 273 -12.81 7.69 33.02
CA LYS A 273 -12.09 8.78 32.36
C LYS A 273 -11.56 8.40 30.97
N ASN A 274 -10.95 7.21 30.84
CA ASN A 274 -10.22 6.82 29.63
C ASN A 274 -11.07 5.99 28.67
N PHE A 275 -12.07 5.27 29.18
CA PHE A 275 -12.82 4.30 28.41
C PHE A 275 -14.23 4.77 28.05
N LEU A 276 -14.99 5.31 29.01
CA LEU A 276 -16.37 5.78 28.79
C LEU A 276 -16.44 7.18 28.17
N PHE A 277 -15.49 8.06 28.49
CA PHE A 277 -15.68 9.50 28.22
C PHE A 277 -15.06 10.07 26.94
N ARG A 278 -14.13 9.40 26.19
CA ARG A 278 -13.57 10.11 25.01
C ARG A 278 -12.73 9.45 23.91
N ARG A 279 -12.40 8.15 23.87
CA ARG A 279 -11.32 7.71 22.92
C ARG A 279 -11.44 6.34 22.28
N THR A 280 -12.46 5.55 22.58
CA THR A 280 -12.53 4.17 22.09
C THR A 280 -12.90 4.09 20.61
N ASP A 281 -13.76 4.99 20.13
CA ASP A 281 -14.08 5.17 18.71
C ASP A 281 -12.85 5.65 17.90
N ASP A 282 -12.02 6.49 18.52
CA ASP A 282 -10.84 7.07 17.89
C ASP A 282 -9.73 6.02 17.71
N VAL A 283 -9.45 5.24 18.75
CA VAL A 283 -8.38 4.22 18.71
C VAL A 283 -8.79 2.93 18.01
N SER A 284 -10.09 2.68 17.86
CA SER A 284 -10.65 1.52 17.15
C SER A 284 -10.76 1.75 15.64
N ALA A 285 -10.82 3.00 15.19
CA ALA A 285 -10.90 3.35 13.79
C ALA A 285 -9.52 3.40 13.11
N VAL A 286 -9.48 3.08 11.82
CA VAL A 286 -8.38 3.47 10.94
C VAL A 286 -8.60 4.92 10.52
N HIS A 287 -7.58 5.75 10.72
CA HIS A 287 -7.63 7.16 10.36
C HIS A 287 -7.08 7.34 8.94
N VAL A 288 -7.87 7.94 8.07
CA VAL A 288 -7.48 8.18 6.68
C VAL A 288 -7.69 9.65 6.31
N ALA A 289 -6.81 10.20 5.49
CA ALA A 289 -6.91 11.55 4.98
C ALA A 289 -7.64 11.59 3.64
N ALA A 290 -8.65 12.45 3.48
CA ALA A 290 -9.37 12.54 2.21
C ALA A 290 -8.67 13.48 1.21
N GLU A 291 -8.42 13.00 -0.01
CA GLU A 291 -7.94 13.79 -1.16
C GLU A 291 -6.52 14.37 -1.08
N LEU A 292 -5.85 14.21 0.05
CA LEU A 292 -4.45 14.59 0.28
C LEU A 292 -3.76 13.55 1.15
N VAL A 293 -2.44 13.54 1.09
CA VAL A 293 -1.57 12.75 1.96
C VAL A 293 -1.20 13.66 3.12
N MET A 294 -1.62 13.33 4.34
CA MET A 294 -1.29 14.14 5.54
C MET A 294 0.12 13.81 6.04
N ASP A 295 1.10 13.79 5.14
CA ASP A 295 2.49 13.47 5.45
C ASP A 295 3.05 14.40 6.52
N GLU A 296 2.92 15.72 6.37
CA GLU A 296 3.44 16.66 7.37
C GLU A 296 2.94 16.41 8.81
N MET A 297 1.76 15.79 8.97
CA MET A 297 1.17 15.50 10.28
C MET A 297 1.46 14.08 10.78
N TYR A 298 1.43 13.07 9.90
CA TYR A 298 1.46 11.65 10.29
C TYR A 298 2.64 10.86 9.70
N GLY A 299 3.33 11.42 8.71
CA GLY A 299 4.46 10.83 8.01
C GLY A 299 5.72 10.64 8.85
N GLY A 300 6.66 9.90 8.26
CA GLY A 300 7.97 9.60 8.81
C GLY A 300 9.02 10.63 8.37
N GLU A 301 9.58 10.42 7.18
CA GLU A 301 10.72 11.18 6.66
C GLU A 301 10.32 12.06 5.48
N THR A 302 10.59 13.37 5.57
CA THR A 302 10.25 14.31 4.49
C THR A 302 10.89 13.88 3.16
N GLY A 303 10.09 13.65 2.12
CA GLY A 303 10.56 13.21 0.80
C GLY A 303 10.98 11.73 0.71
N ASN A 304 10.71 10.93 1.74
CA ASN A 304 10.78 9.46 1.71
C ASN A 304 9.46 8.85 2.23
N GLU A 305 8.33 9.54 2.05
CA GLU A 305 7.04 9.09 2.55
C GLU A 305 6.47 7.95 1.70
N ILE A 306 6.10 6.87 2.37
CA ILE A 306 5.35 5.77 1.77
C ILE A 306 3.92 5.86 2.25
N PHE A 307 2.96 5.85 1.33
CA PHE A 307 1.54 5.97 1.65
C PHE A 307 0.69 5.03 0.80
N PHE A 308 -0.50 4.77 1.31
CA PHE A 308 -1.52 3.95 0.67
C PHE A 308 -2.67 4.83 0.21
N ALA A 309 -3.21 4.56 -0.97
CA ALA A 309 -4.37 5.27 -1.49
C ALA A 309 -5.49 4.27 -1.83
N TYR A 310 -6.66 4.50 -1.23
CA TYR A 310 -7.89 3.76 -1.48
C TYR A 310 -8.93 4.67 -2.13
N PRO A 311 -9.71 4.20 -3.11
CA PRO A 311 -10.87 4.89 -3.63
C PRO A 311 -11.84 5.17 -2.50
N SER A 312 -12.36 6.38 -2.43
CA SER A 312 -13.39 6.70 -1.44
C SER A 312 -14.65 5.84 -1.67
N ALA A 313 -14.92 5.45 -2.92
CA ALA A 313 -15.97 4.50 -3.27
C ALA A 313 -15.81 3.12 -2.59
N HIS A 314 -14.58 2.66 -2.35
CA HIS A 314 -14.30 1.42 -1.61
C HIS A 314 -14.69 1.55 -0.13
N ILE A 315 -14.30 2.66 0.49
CA ILE A 315 -14.70 2.95 1.87
C ILE A 315 -16.22 3.01 2.00
N ALA A 316 -16.88 3.68 1.05
CA ALA A 316 -18.33 3.80 1.03
C ALA A 316 -19.04 2.46 0.81
N ALA A 317 -18.44 1.53 0.06
CA ALA A 317 -19.01 0.21 -0.24
C ALA A 317 -18.86 -0.78 0.92
N GLU A 318 -17.66 -0.89 1.48
CA GLU A 318 -17.28 -2.04 2.32
C GLU A 318 -17.26 -1.73 3.82
N HIS A 319 -17.20 -0.45 4.21
CA HIS A 319 -16.92 -0.09 5.60
C HIS A 319 -17.91 0.93 6.16
N LYS A 320 -18.10 0.86 7.48
CA LYS A 320 -18.72 1.96 8.22
C LYS A 320 -17.69 3.07 8.39
N TYR A 321 -18.09 4.31 8.19
CA TYR A 321 -17.19 5.45 8.32
C TYR A 321 -17.89 6.69 8.85
N SER A 322 -17.11 7.57 9.49
CA SER A 322 -17.52 8.92 9.87
C SER A 322 -16.54 9.95 9.29
N GLY A 323 -16.99 11.19 9.14
CA GLY A 323 -16.22 12.25 8.47
C GLY A 323 -16.48 12.35 6.97
N PHE A 324 -15.54 12.98 6.25
CA PHE A 324 -15.67 13.35 4.83
C PHE A 324 -14.62 12.64 3.98
N ILE A 325 -15.02 11.59 3.27
CA ILE A 325 -14.13 10.82 2.40
C ILE A 325 -13.99 11.41 0.98
N ASP A 326 -14.73 12.48 0.65
CA ASP A 326 -14.72 13.18 -0.64
C ASP A 326 -13.84 14.45 -0.65
N GLY A 327 -13.15 14.72 0.47
CA GLY A 327 -12.35 15.93 0.68
C GLY A 327 -13.15 17.23 0.73
N SER A 328 -14.47 17.17 0.91
CA SER A 328 -15.30 18.38 1.06
C SER A 328 -14.98 19.17 2.32
N MET A 329 -14.40 18.54 3.35
CA MET A 329 -13.98 19.25 4.56
C MET A 329 -12.85 20.27 4.31
N ALA A 330 -11.91 19.93 3.42
CA ALA A 330 -10.87 20.86 2.97
C ALA A 330 -11.44 22.03 2.12
N ARG A 331 -12.61 21.83 1.51
CA ARG A 331 -13.28 22.85 0.68
C ARG A 331 -14.21 23.77 1.48
N ASP A 332 -14.94 23.22 2.44
CA ASP A 332 -16.09 23.90 3.06
C ASP A 332 -15.74 24.66 4.35
N TYR A 333 -14.72 24.24 5.11
CA TYR A 333 -14.54 24.75 6.48
C TYR A 333 -13.29 25.60 6.73
N LEU A 334 -12.14 25.34 6.10
CA LEU A 334 -10.90 26.10 6.33
C LEU A 334 -9.96 25.93 5.13
N GLY A 335 -9.71 26.98 4.33
CA GLY A 335 -8.77 26.89 3.20
C GLY A 335 -7.37 26.42 3.63
N ASP A 336 -6.69 25.60 2.81
CA ASP A 336 -5.30 25.05 2.88
C ASP A 336 -4.66 24.67 4.23
N LYS A 337 -5.35 24.83 5.36
CA LYS A 337 -4.81 24.68 6.73
C LYS A 337 -5.78 23.94 7.66
N SER A 338 -6.68 23.14 7.11
CA SER A 338 -7.51 22.26 7.90
C SER A 338 -6.64 21.19 8.56
N VAL A 339 -6.52 21.26 9.89
CA VAL A 339 -5.81 20.28 10.74
C VAL A 339 -6.65 19.04 11.07
N HIS A 340 -7.83 18.87 10.45
CA HIS A 340 -8.84 17.87 10.83
C HIS A 340 -9.40 17.07 9.64
N ASN A 341 -8.63 16.83 8.58
CA ASN A 341 -9.11 16.10 7.40
C ASN A 341 -9.04 14.57 7.52
N ASP A 342 -8.96 14.09 8.76
CA ASP A 342 -9.08 12.70 9.15
C ASP A 342 -10.54 12.24 9.06
N SER A 343 -10.76 11.17 8.30
CA SER A 343 -11.98 10.36 8.35
C SER A 343 -11.68 9.08 9.11
N LYS A 344 -12.66 8.61 9.87
CA LYS A 344 -12.55 7.38 10.66
C LYS A 344 -13.24 6.25 9.90
N VAL A 345 -12.51 5.17 9.66
CA VAL A 345 -13.02 3.93 9.07
C VAL A 345 -13.11 2.88 10.17
N TYR A 346 -14.31 2.38 10.41
CA TYR A 346 -14.59 1.37 11.42
C TYR A 346 -14.63 -0.01 10.76
N LEU A 347 -13.85 -0.94 11.31
CA LEU A 347 -13.64 -2.26 10.77
C LEU A 347 -14.25 -3.33 11.68
N ASP A 348 -14.82 -4.36 11.08
CA ASP A 348 -15.32 -5.50 11.82
C ASP A 348 -14.14 -6.30 12.41
N GLY A 349 -14.22 -6.63 13.70
CA GLY A 349 -13.37 -7.68 14.30
C GLY A 349 -11.88 -7.36 14.44
N TYR A 350 -11.46 -6.10 14.26
CA TYR A 350 -10.06 -5.65 14.21
C TYR A 350 -9.27 -6.17 12.98
N ASP A 351 -9.95 -6.68 11.94
CA ASP A 351 -9.36 -7.44 10.83
C ASP A 351 -8.48 -6.60 9.87
N GLY A 352 -8.55 -5.27 9.96
CA GLY A 352 -7.74 -4.35 9.15
C GLY A 352 -8.31 -4.13 7.74
N MET A 353 -7.84 -3.09 7.05
CA MET A 353 -8.10 -2.87 5.63
C MET A 353 -7.00 -3.56 4.81
N SER A 354 -7.38 -4.38 3.83
CA SER A 354 -6.39 -5.07 3.00
C SER A 354 -5.49 -4.10 2.24
N LEU A 355 -4.18 -4.36 2.28
CA LEU A 355 -3.19 -3.62 1.51
C LEU A 355 -3.38 -3.82 -0.01
N ASP A 356 -3.89 -4.99 -0.42
CA ASP A 356 -4.10 -5.28 -1.84
C ASP A 356 -5.27 -4.53 -2.44
N ALA A 357 -6.21 -4.00 -1.65
CA ALA A 357 -7.24 -3.11 -2.17
C ALA A 357 -6.70 -1.70 -2.47
N ALA A 358 -5.50 -1.34 -1.99
CA ALA A 358 -4.88 -0.03 -2.18
C ALA A 358 -3.87 0.02 -3.33
N LEU A 359 -3.56 1.25 -3.75
CA LEU A 359 -2.32 1.60 -4.43
C LEU A 359 -1.26 1.97 -3.39
N VAL A 360 -0.07 1.38 -3.49
CA VAL A 360 1.07 1.68 -2.62
C VAL A 360 2.03 2.64 -3.33
N PHE A 361 2.15 3.85 -2.81
CA PHE A 361 3.04 4.86 -3.35
C PHE A 361 4.38 4.83 -2.62
N ILE A 362 5.45 4.61 -3.39
CA ILE A 362 6.83 4.54 -2.87
C ILE A 362 7.67 5.60 -3.59
N PRO A 363 8.45 6.42 -2.87
CA PRO A 363 9.32 7.41 -3.49
C PRO A 363 10.42 6.69 -4.28
N GLU A 364 10.65 7.10 -5.51
CA GLU A 364 11.52 6.42 -6.46
C GLU A 364 13.00 6.71 -6.17
N ASP A 365 13.32 7.97 -5.99
CA ASP A 365 14.68 8.56 -6.07
C ASP A 365 15.24 9.03 -4.72
N ALA A 366 14.45 8.93 -3.64
CA ALA A 366 14.91 9.21 -2.28
C ALA A 366 16.17 8.39 -1.97
N GLN A 367 17.22 9.05 -1.47
CA GLN A 367 18.47 8.39 -1.11
C GLN A 367 18.37 7.83 0.31
N VAL A 368 18.44 6.51 0.44
CA VAL A 368 18.21 5.80 1.70
C VAL A 368 19.35 4.85 2.03
N ASP A 369 19.55 4.60 3.31
CA ASP A 369 20.50 3.62 3.83
C ASP A 369 20.15 2.21 3.35
N ILE A 370 21.16 1.48 2.86
CA ILE A 370 20.99 0.15 2.28
C ILE A 370 20.46 -0.89 3.28
N LEU A 371 20.62 -0.69 4.59
CA LEU A 371 20.16 -1.63 5.61
C LEU A 371 18.75 -1.27 6.10
N THR A 372 18.54 0.00 6.40
CA THR A 372 17.36 0.46 7.13
C THR A 372 16.27 1.08 6.25
N GLY A 373 16.59 1.51 5.04
CA GLY A 373 15.65 2.22 4.16
C GLY A 373 15.32 3.63 4.65
N SER A 374 16.10 4.17 5.59
CA SER A 374 15.98 5.53 6.13
C SER A 374 16.88 6.51 5.38
N LYS A 375 16.43 7.75 5.24
CA LYS A 375 17.23 8.89 4.75
C LYS A 375 18.36 9.31 5.70
N TYR A 376 18.44 8.73 6.89
CA TYR A 376 19.34 9.17 7.95
C TYR A 376 20.11 7.98 8.56
N GLU A 377 21.31 8.26 9.08
CA GLU A 377 22.08 7.27 9.85
C GLU A 377 21.35 6.91 11.16
N THR A 378 20.96 5.66 11.33
CA THR A 378 20.23 5.14 12.51
C THR A 378 21.13 4.78 13.71
N THR A 379 22.26 5.47 13.86
CA THR A 379 23.21 5.21 14.98
C THR A 379 22.59 5.49 16.37
N GLU A 380 23.28 5.07 17.45
CA GLU A 380 22.97 5.22 18.91
C GLU A 380 22.36 6.57 19.37
N ARG A 381 22.37 7.58 18.50
CA ARG A 381 21.84 8.92 18.71
C ARG A 381 20.33 8.99 18.94
N ASN A 382 19.51 8.07 18.40
CA ASN A 382 18.06 8.09 18.67
C ASN A 382 17.74 7.72 20.13
N GLN A 383 18.50 6.80 20.72
CA GLN A 383 18.43 6.54 22.17
C GLN A 383 18.90 7.77 22.97
N SER A 384 19.89 8.52 22.46
CA SER A 384 20.37 9.76 23.07
C SER A 384 19.30 10.87 23.08
N PHE A 385 18.47 11.02 22.03
CA PHE A 385 17.37 12.00 22.02
C PHE A 385 16.29 11.67 23.05
N GLU A 386 15.79 10.43 23.04
CA GLU A 386 14.72 10.00 23.96
C GLU A 386 15.21 10.05 25.41
N LYS A 387 16.42 9.52 25.67
CA LYS A 387 17.05 9.60 26.98
C LYS A 387 17.32 11.03 27.41
N ALA A 388 17.73 11.92 26.51
CA ALA A 388 17.92 13.33 26.84
C ALA A 388 16.61 14.02 27.22
N ILE A 389 15.52 13.77 26.50
CA ILE A 389 14.19 14.31 26.83
C ILE A 389 13.75 13.80 28.21
N GLN A 390 13.85 12.49 28.44
CA GLN A 390 13.46 11.87 29.71
C GLN A 390 14.28 12.42 30.88
N GLU A 391 15.61 12.49 30.75
CA GLU A 391 16.47 13.04 31.80
C GLU A 391 16.17 14.50 32.10
N ILE A 392 15.90 15.34 31.09
CA ILE A 392 15.54 16.75 31.30
C ILE A 392 14.19 16.88 32.00
N ILE A 393 13.18 16.11 31.58
CA ILE A 393 11.84 16.13 32.19
C ILE A 393 11.91 15.65 33.63
N SER A 394 12.54 14.51 33.90
CA SER A 394 12.74 14.00 35.26
C SER A 394 13.55 14.98 36.11
N ALA A 395 14.60 15.59 35.56
CA ALA A 395 15.37 16.61 36.27
C ALA A 395 14.50 17.82 36.65
N ARG A 396 13.54 18.22 35.81
CA ARG A 396 12.64 19.35 36.09
C ARG A 396 11.57 19.02 37.13
N PHE A 397 10.89 17.89 36.99
CA PHE A 397 9.67 17.58 37.75
C PHE A 397 9.91 16.68 38.96
N ASP A 398 10.94 15.82 38.91
CA ASP A 398 11.24 14.89 40.01
C ASP A 398 12.27 15.47 40.99
N LYS A 399 13.01 16.52 40.61
CA LYS A 399 14.08 17.13 41.41
C LYS A 399 13.85 18.61 41.68
N LEU A 400 13.67 18.95 42.95
CA LEU A 400 13.51 20.34 43.40
C LEU A 400 14.75 21.19 43.07
N GLY A 401 14.51 22.42 42.63
CA GLY A 401 15.58 23.41 42.42
C GLY A 401 16.16 23.47 41.00
N PHE A 402 15.63 22.71 40.04
CA PHE A 402 16.15 22.64 38.67
C PHE A 402 16.25 24.01 38.00
N ILE A 403 15.14 24.77 37.96
CA ILE A 403 15.10 26.10 37.35
C ILE A 403 15.96 27.09 38.15
N GLN A 404 16.03 26.93 39.47
CA GLN A 404 16.92 27.75 40.31
C GLN A 404 18.40 27.45 40.06
N LYS A 405 18.76 26.29 39.50
CA LYS A 405 20.15 26.00 39.11
C LYS A 405 20.42 26.40 37.66
N PHE A 406 19.61 25.96 36.70
CA PHE A 406 19.86 26.13 35.27
C PHE A 406 19.21 27.39 34.66
N GLY A 407 18.18 27.96 35.29
CA GLY A 407 17.38 29.06 34.75
C GLY A 407 18.14 30.39 34.57
N GLN A 408 19.09 30.65 35.45
CA GLN A 408 19.98 31.82 35.45
C GLN A 408 21.27 31.54 36.25
N PRO A 409 21.30 30.85 37.40
CA PRO A 409 22.52 30.89 38.23
C PRO A 409 23.73 30.13 37.69
N LEU A 410 23.54 28.96 37.10
CA LEU A 410 24.67 28.13 36.66
C LEU A 410 25.42 28.71 35.46
N PRO A 411 24.76 29.12 34.34
CA PRO A 411 25.49 29.73 33.21
C PRO A 411 26.35 30.93 33.60
N TRP A 412 25.87 31.77 34.52
CA TRP A 412 26.60 32.95 35.03
C TRP A 412 27.71 32.58 36.03
N GLN A 413 27.51 31.54 36.85
CA GLN A 413 28.56 31.01 37.73
C GLN A 413 29.74 30.41 36.97
N LEU A 414 29.54 30.01 35.71
CA LEU A 414 30.60 29.49 34.84
C LEU A 414 31.44 30.61 34.22
N GLU A 415 31.00 31.87 34.26
CA GLU A 415 31.77 33.00 33.73
C GLU A 415 32.97 33.32 34.63
N GLY A 416 34.18 33.30 34.06
CA GLY A 416 35.41 33.66 34.76
C GLY A 416 36.07 32.53 35.55
N LEU A 417 35.50 31.32 35.55
CA LEU A 417 36.14 30.11 36.11
C LEU A 417 37.17 29.52 35.13
N ASN A 418 38.17 28.82 35.67
CA ASN A 418 39.08 28.00 34.86
C ASN A 418 38.42 26.67 34.44
N ASP A 419 39.03 25.94 33.49
CA ASP A 419 38.45 24.72 32.92
C ASP A 419 38.20 23.59 33.95
N GLU A 420 39.00 23.52 35.01
CA GLU A 420 38.89 22.51 36.06
C GLU A 420 37.73 22.83 37.00
N GLU A 421 37.67 24.09 37.48
CA GLU A 421 36.55 24.61 38.29
C GLU A 421 35.22 24.54 37.55
N ARG A 422 35.23 24.82 36.25
CA ARG A 422 34.05 24.73 35.39
C ARG A 422 33.54 23.29 35.29
N ARG A 423 34.45 22.33 35.13
CA ARG A 423 34.10 20.90 35.02
C ARG A 423 33.52 20.38 36.33
N GLU A 424 34.15 20.69 37.47
CA GLU A 424 33.66 20.27 38.79
C GLU A 424 32.25 20.79 39.07
N LEU A 425 31.99 22.06 38.79
CA LEU A 425 30.68 22.68 39.03
C LEU A 425 29.58 22.11 38.11
N LEU A 426 29.93 21.78 36.86
CA LEU A 426 29.03 21.12 35.91
C LEU A 426 28.74 19.67 36.33
N ASP A 427 29.77 18.90 36.67
CA ASP A 427 29.64 17.51 37.10
C ASP A 427 28.79 17.39 38.38
N GLU A 428 28.97 18.31 39.33
CA GLU A 428 28.12 18.39 40.53
C GLU A 428 26.66 18.65 40.16
N ALA A 429 26.41 19.63 39.28
CA ALA A 429 25.06 19.96 38.83
C ALA A 429 24.40 18.78 38.09
N TYR A 430 25.09 18.17 37.13
CA TYR A 430 24.59 17.03 36.39
C TYR A 430 24.29 15.83 37.30
N ARG A 431 25.19 15.51 38.23
CA ARG A 431 24.97 14.43 39.21
C ARG A 431 23.77 14.70 40.12
N LYS A 432 23.60 15.95 40.58
CA LYS A 432 22.48 16.35 41.43
C LYS A 432 21.13 16.16 40.74
N PHE A 433 21.05 16.43 39.45
CA PHE A 433 19.82 16.36 38.67
C PHE A 433 19.66 15.07 37.85
N GLY A 434 20.63 14.14 37.93
CA GLY A 434 20.56 12.85 37.25
C GLY A 434 20.75 12.93 35.73
N ILE A 435 21.46 13.95 35.25
CA ILE A 435 21.67 14.19 33.81
C ILE A 435 22.98 13.53 33.39
N THR A 436 22.90 12.39 32.73
CA THR A 436 24.06 11.62 32.25
C THR A 436 24.27 11.74 30.75
N GLU A 437 23.23 12.10 30.01
CA GLU A 437 23.23 12.12 28.56
C GLU A 437 23.90 13.40 28.03
N PRO A 438 24.98 13.31 27.22
CA PRO A 438 25.70 14.48 26.72
C PRO A 438 24.81 15.49 25.98
N LEU A 439 23.79 15.00 25.27
CA LEU A 439 22.83 15.87 24.60
C LEU A 439 21.97 16.66 25.60
N ALA A 440 21.49 16.02 26.67
CA ALA A 440 20.77 16.71 27.74
C ALA A 440 21.65 17.74 28.45
N GLN A 441 22.90 17.38 28.76
CA GLN A 441 23.88 18.26 29.38
C GLN A 441 24.09 19.55 28.58
N LYS A 442 24.16 19.43 27.25
CA LYS A 442 24.25 20.58 26.33
C LYS A 442 22.99 21.44 26.35
N ILE A 443 21.80 20.83 26.30
CA ILE A 443 20.52 21.53 26.21
C ILE A 443 20.23 22.37 27.46
N VAL A 444 20.45 21.79 28.66
CA VAL A 444 20.14 22.50 29.93
C VAL A 444 21.07 23.67 30.21
N LEU A 445 22.19 23.79 29.48
CA LEU A 445 23.07 24.96 29.51
C LEU A 445 22.74 26.00 28.43
N ASP A 446 21.89 25.66 27.47
CA ASP A 446 21.54 26.58 26.40
C ASP A 446 20.55 27.65 26.88
N THR A 447 20.98 28.90 26.79
CA THR A 447 20.21 30.04 27.29
C THR A 447 18.96 30.30 26.45
N GLU A 448 18.96 29.98 25.15
CA GLU A 448 17.78 30.12 24.28
C GLU A 448 16.70 29.10 24.68
N TYR A 449 17.10 27.85 24.91
CA TYR A 449 16.21 26.80 25.40
C TYR A 449 15.59 27.17 26.75
N ILE A 450 16.43 27.49 27.74
CA ILE A 450 16.01 27.81 29.09
C ILE A 450 15.06 29.03 29.11
N THR A 451 15.34 30.05 28.30
CA THR A 451 14.47 31.23 28.18
C THR A 451 13.10 30.88 27.60
N LYS A 452 13.05 30.03 26.57
CA LYS A 452 11.78 29.57 25.97
C LYS A 452 10.96 28.74 26.94
N VAL A 453 11.62 27.90 27.71
CA VAL A 453 10.98 27.09 28.74
C VAL A 453 10.39 28.00 29.82
N ILE A 454 11.19 28.89 30.41
CA ILE A 454 10.74 29.76 31.51
C ILE A 454 9.58 30.65 31.07
N ASN A 455 9.65 31.23 29.87
CA ASN A 455 8.62 32.14 29.37
C ASN A 455 7.39 31.43 28.79
N GLY A 456 7.52 30.16 28.40
CA GLY A 456 6.50 29.44 27.64
C GLY A 456 5.68 28.43 28.44
N THR A 457 6.14 28.01 29.61
CA THR A 457 5.53 26.85 30.32
C THR A 457 5.11 27.15 31.75
N TRP A 458 5.68 28.18 32.38
CA TRP A 458 5.46 28.49 33.80
C TRP A 458 4.00 28.89 34.08
N GLY A 459 3.36 28.19 35.01
CA GLY A 459 2.03 28.54 35.52
C GLY A 459 0.86 28.10 34.62
N THR A 460 1.11 27.20 33.67
CA THR A 460 0.06 26.58 32.84
C THR A 460 -0.50 25.32 33.52
N ASP A 461 -1.80 25.03 33.33
CA ASP A 461 -2.47 23.85 33.90
C ASP A 461 -1.89 22.50 33.39
N HIS A 462 -1.07 22.55 32.33
CA HIS A 462 -0.38 21.42 31.71
C HIS A 462 1.13 21.68 31.55
N GLU A 463 1.77 22.20 32.61
CA GLU A 463 3.19 22.59 32.58
C GLU A 463 4.11 21.45 32.11
N HIS A 464 3.84 20.20 32.47
CA HIS A 464 4.60 19.02 32.01
C HIS A 464 4.60 18.88 30.47
N ASP A 465 3.42 18.90 29.86
CA ASP A 465 3.27 18.74 28.42
C ASP A 465 3.82 19.95 27.66
N ALA A 466 3.66 21.15 28.22
CA ALA A 466 4.25 22.37 27.68
C ALA A 466 5.80 22.33 27.72
N TYR A 467 6.38 21.79 28.80
CA TYR A 467 7.82 21.62 28.95
C TYR A 467 8.39 20.60 27.97
N GLN A 468 7.73 19.45 27.85
CA GLN A 468 8.08 18.43 26.85
C GLN A 468 8.00 19.02 25.44
N LYS A 469 6.95 19.80 25.14
CA LYS A 469 6.78 20.47 23.84
C LYS A 469 7.91 21.45 23.52
N VAL A 470 8.28 22.35 24.44
CA VAL A 470 9.39 23.30 24.20
C VAL A 470 10.72 22.57 24.02
N THR A 471 10.93 21.47 24.76
CA THR A 471 12.13 20.63 24.63
C THR A 471 12.17 19.92 23.27
N LEU A 472 11.05 19.34 22.84
CA LEU A 472 10.91 18.77 21.50
C LEU A 472 11.12 19.82 20.41
N ASP A 473 10.49 21.00 20.52
CA ASP A 473 10.64 22.08 19.53
C ASP A 473 12.07 22.64 19.47
N TYR A 474 12.77 22.62 20.59
CA TYR A 474 14.19 22.96 20.64
C TYR A 474 15.05 21.88 19.95
N LEU A 475 14.77 20.60 20.22
CA LEU A 475 15.41 19.47 19.56
C LEU A 475 15.10 19.40 18.06
N LYS A 476 13.92 19.87 17.62
CA LYS A 476 13.56 20.01 16.20
C LYS A 476 14.53 20.91 15.44
N LYS A 477 15.13 21.93 16.08
CA LYS A 477 16.21 22.72 15.45
C LYS A 477 17.46 21.87 15.17
N ASP A 478 17.68 20.81 15.96
CA ASP A 478 18.81 19.89 15.85
C ASP A 478 18.52 18.71 14.91
N VAL A 479 17.30 18.55 14.35
CA VAL A 479 17.01 17.58 13.26
C VAL A 479 17.85 17.91 12.01
N SER A 480 18.23 19.18 11.84
CA SER A 480 19.24 19.63 10.86
C SER A 480 20.61 18.96 11.01
N THR A 481 20.85 18.26 12.11
CA THR A 481 22.09 17.51 12.38
C THR A 481 21.96 16.01 12.17
N LEU A 482 20.79 15.50 11.76
CA LEU A 482 20.68 14.13 11.26
C LEU A 482 21.55 14.01 10.02
N LYS A 483 22.43 13.00 10.03
CA LYS A 483 23.39 12.82 8.94
C LYS A 483 22.81 11.90 7.89
N PRO A 484 22.99 12.19 6.60
CA PRO A 484 22.70 11.22 5.56
C PRO A 484 23.61 9.99 5.73
N PRO A 485 23.15 8.79 5.32
CA PRO A 485 23.96 7.59 5.34
C PRO A 485 25.17 7.73 4.42
N LYS A 486 26.28 7.09 4.78
CA LYS A 486 27.48 7.04 3.92
C LYS A 486 27.28 6.20 2.67
N ASN A 487 26.49 5.13 2.78
CA ASN A 487 26.20 4.20 1.69
C ASN A 487 24.70 4.25 1.42
N THR A 488 24.33 4.92 0.33
CA THR A 488 22.93 5.07 -0.07
C THR A 488 22.62 4.33 -1.36
N VAL A 489 21.38 3.91 -1.48
CA VAL A 489 20.74 3.48 -2.72
C VAL A 489 19.46 4.31 -2.92
N THR A 490 18.83 4.24 -4.10
CA THR A 490 17.50 4.82 -4.25
C THR A 490 16.47 4.03 -3.44
N SER A 491 15.40 4.69 -2.98
CA SER A 491 14.31 4.01 -2.27
C SER A 491 13.68 2.92 -3.13
N ARG A 492 13.51 3.14 -4.44
CA ARG A 492 13.08 2.08 -5.36
C ARG A 492 14.03 0.88 -5.35
N GLU A 493 15.33 1.10 -5.45
CA GLU A 493 16.31 0.02 -5.41
C GLU A 493 16.29 -0.73 -4.07
N TYR A 494 16.17 -0.01 -2.95
CA TYR A 494 16.02 -0.60 -1.62
C TYR A 494 14.81 -1.55 -1.55
N TRP A 495 13.63 -1.05 -1.93
CA TRP A 495 12.38 -1.82 -1.83
C TRP A 495 12.32 -2.97 -2.83
N GLU A 496 12.77 -2.78 -4.07
CA GLU A 496 12.84 -3.87 -5.04
C GLU A 496 13.78 -4.98 -4.56
N ASN A 497 14.94 -4.64 -3.98
CA ASN A 497 15.81 -5.65 -3.37
C ASN A 497 15.16 -6.35 -2.16
N TYR A 498 14.43 -5.61 -1.33
CA TYR A 498 13.65 -6.19 -0.23
C TYR A 498 12.58 -7.17 -0.73
N PHE A 499 11.83 -6.80 -1.76
CA PHE A 499 10.76 -7.63 -2.34
C PHE A 499 11.31 -8.83 -3.10
N LEU A 500 12.49 -8.74 -3.69
CA LEU A 500 13.17 -9.90 -4.28
C LEU A 500 13.54 -10.94 -3.22
N GLN A 501 13.85 -10.50 -1.99
CA GLN A 501 14.15 -11.37 -0.86
C GLN A 501 12.90 -11.86 -0.13
N ASN A 502 11.80 -11.10 -0.19
CA ASN A 502 10.53 -11.39 0.49
C ASN A 502 9.36 -11.25 -0.51
N PRO A 503 9.25 -12.13 -1.51
CA PRO A 503 8.29 -11.99 -2.60
C PRO A 503 6.82 -11.99 -2.13
N GLU A 504 6.51 -12.68 -1.05
CA GLU A 504 5.18 -12.73 -0.42
C GLU A 504 4.75 -11.42 0.22
N GLN A 505 5.71 -10.53 0.54
CA GLN A 505 5.44 -9.22 1.15
C GLN A 505 5.29 -8.13 0.10
N ARG A 506 5.56 -8.41 -1.17
CA ARG A 506 5.43 -7.41 -2.24
C ARG A 506 3.98 -6.98 -2.39
N PRO A 507 3.65 -5.68 -2.30
CA PRO A 507 2.31 -5.20 -2.65
C PRO A 507 1.97 -5.50 -4.11
N SER A 508 0.72 -5.88 -4.37
CA SER A 508 0.25 -6.19 -5.73
C SER A 508 0.25 -4.97 -6.66
N LYS A 509 0.12 -3.76 -6.10
CA LYS A 509 -0.01 -2.50 -6.84
C LYS A 509 0.93 -1.43 -6.27
N ILE A 510 2.11 -1.31 -6.86
CA ILE A 510 3.11 -0.31 -6.48
C ILE A 510 3.15 0.80 -7.53
N VAL A 511 3.11 2.04 -7.07
CA VAL A 511 3.34 3.25 -7.87
C VAL A 511 4.60 3.93 -7.36
N TYR A 512 5.65 3.91 -8.18
CA TYR A 512 6.86 4.68 -7.89
C TYR A 512 6.66 6.14 -8.32
N TYR A 513 6.95 7.08 -7.41
CA TYR A 513 6.81 8.51 -7.68
C TYR A 513 8.12 9.25 -7.41
N LYS A 514 8.42 10.29 -8.18
CA LYS A 514 9.64 11.09 -7.96
C LYS A 514 9.46 12.00 -6.76
N SER A 515 10.54 12.18 -5.99
CA SER A 515 10.61 12.94 -4.76
C SER A 515 9.96 14.32 -4.89
N GLY A 516 9.17 14.67 -3.89
CA GLY A 516 8.30 15.83 -3.90
C GLY A 516 7.12 15.62 -2.96
N ASP A 517 6.16 16.56 -2.99
CA ASP A 517 4.93 16.49 -2.20
C ASP A 517 4.13 15.20 -2.52
N PRO A 518 3.90 14.30 -1.54
CA PRO A 518 3.13 13.07 -1.73
C PRO A 518 1.69 13.33 -2.23
N SER A 519 1.06 14.42 -1.81
CA SER A 519 -0.25 14.83 -2.30
C SER A 519 -0.21 15.20 -3.78
N ALA A 520 0.86 15.86 -4.23
CA ALA A 520 1.09 16.16 -5.64
C ALA A 520 1.34 14.89 -6.47
N ALA A 521 2.00 13.87 -5.90
CA ALA A 521 2.21 12.58 -6.55
C ALA A 521 0.89 11.86 -6.83
N LEU A 522 0.00 11.78 -5.83
CA LEU A 522 -1.35 11.22 -6.00
C LEU A 522 -2.14 11.94 -7.09
N ASN A 523 -2.13 13.28 -7.07
CA ASN A 523 -2.83 14.09 -8.08
C ASN A 523 -2.25 13.92 -9.48
N THR A 524 -0.94 13.78 -9.60
CA THR A 524 -0.26 13.53 -10.87
C THR A 524 -0.62 12.17 -11.45
N TRP A 525 -0.59 11.12 -10.62
CA TRP A 525 -0.99 9.78 -11.03
C TRP A 525 -2.44 9.75 -11.53
N ARG A 526 -3.38 10.38 -10.81
CA ARG A 526 -4.78 10.48 -11.25
C ARG A 526 -4.92 11.17 -12.61
N ARG A 527 -4.26 12.33 -12.77
CA ARG A 527 -4.31 13.11 -14.02
C ARG A 527 -3.75 12.33 -15.21
N GLN A 528 -2.61 11.65 -15.04
CA GLN A 528 -1.98 10.85 -16.08
C GLN A 528 -2.85 9.67 -16.53
N ASN A 529 -3.70 9.16 -15.63
CA ASN A 529 -4.60 8.05 -15.89
C ASN A 529 -6.02 8.47 -16.27
N GLY A 530 -6.29 9.77 -16.49
CA GLY A 530 -7.61 10.27 -16.86
C GLY A 530 -8.69 10.09 -15.78
N ILE A 531 -8.28 9.98 -14.52
CA ILE A 531 -9.19 9.82 -13.38
C ILE A 531 -9.69 11.19 -12.94
N ILE A 532 -11.00 11.38 -12.96
CA ILE A 532 -11.65 12.68 -12.71
C ILE A 532 -12.43 12.62 -11.40
N LYS A 533 -12.22 13.63 -10.56
CA LYS A 533 -13.05 13.86 -9.37
C LYS A 533 -14.42 14.36 -9.82
N LYS A 534 -15.47 13.62 -9.51
CA LYS A 534 -16.83 13.91 -9.99
C LYS A 534 -17.91 13.58 -8.97
N THR A 535 -17.56 13.38 -7.70
CA THR A 535 -18.55 13.09 -6.66
C THR A 535 -19.50 14.28 -6.48
N GLU A 536 -20.77 14.10 -6.85
CA GLU A 536 -21.87 15.02 -6.51
C GLU A 536 -22.53 14.64 -5.17
N ASP A 537 -22.71 13.35 -4.92
CA ASP A 537 -23.18 12.80 -3.63
C ASP A 537 -21.99 12.37 -2.77
N ARG A 538 -21.75 13.09 -1.67
CA ARG A 538 -20.65 12.83 -0.73
C ARG A 538 -20.69 11.43 -0.11
N LYS A 539 -21.84 10.75 -0.16
CA LYS A 539 -22.06 9.40 0.37
C LYS A 539 -22.06 8.33 -0.71
N TYR A 540 -21.79 8.69 -1.97
CA TYR A 540 -21.67 7.75 -3.10
C TYR A 540 -22.93 6.90 -3.32
N GLY A 541 -24.11 7.41 -2.94
CA GLY A 541 -25.37 6.67 -2.97
C GLY A 541 -25.51 5.59 -1.90
N LEU A 542 -24.61 5.55 -0.92
CA LEU A 542 -24.52 4.55 0.14
C LEU A 542 -24.58 5.19 1.55
N PRO A 543 -25.66 5.93 1.87
CA PRO A 543 -25.75 6.66 3.13
C PRO A 543 -25.78 5.77 4.38
N GLU A 544 -26.15 4.49 4.25
CA GLU A 544 -26.20 3.51 5.33
C GLU A 544 -24.82 3.20 5.94
N ASN A 545 -23.74 3.48 5.21
CA ASN A 545 -22.36 3.25 5.64
C ASN A 545 -21.72 4.50 6.27
N ASN A 546 -22.30 5.67 6.06
CA ASN A 546 -21.91 6.90 6.74
C ASN A 546 -22.63 7.01 8.09
N VAL A 547 -21.92 6.66 9.16
CA VAL A 547 -22.46 6.56 10.52
C VAL A 547 -21.95 7.68 11.43
N SER A 548 -22.73 8.01 12.46
CA SER A 548 -22.27 8.89 13.53
C SER A 548 -21.32 8.14 14.46
N GLU A 549 -20.33 8.82 15.03
CA GLU A 549 -19.43 8.25 16.05
C GLU A 549 -20.20 7.71 17.28
N ALA A 550 -21.40 8.24 17.53
CA ALA A 550 -22.27 7.80 18.60
C ALA A 550 -23.17 6.61 18.23
N SER A 551 -23.08 6.05 17.02
CA SER A 551 -23.99 4.98 16.59
C SER A 551 -23.71 3.67 17.33
N PRO A 552 -24.72 2.83 17.59
CA PRO A 552 -24.52 1.53 18.25
C PRO A 552 -23.53 0.65 17.51
N GLU A 553 -23.54 0.65 16.18
CA GLU A 553 -22.68 -0.16 15.32
C GLU A 553 -21.20 0.15 15.52
N VAL A 554 -20.85 1.44 15.62
CA VAL A 554 -19.47 1.90 15.93
C VAL A 554 -19.05 1.49 17.35
N ASN A 555 -20.01 1.42 18.26
CA ASN A 555 -19.76 1.21 19.68
C ASN A 555 -19.79 -0.26 20.11
N ILE A 556 -20.06 -1.22 19.21
CA ILE A 556 -20.07 -2.66 19.55
C ILE A 556 -18.75 -3.10 20.16
N ASP A 557 -17.63 -2.71 19.55
CA ASP A 557 -16.31 -3.12 20.01
C ASP A 557 -15.87 -2.34 21.26
N ARG A 558 -16.29 -1.09 21.40
CA ARG A 558 -16.19 -0.35 22.66
C ARG A 558 -16.91 -1.10 23.77
N ASP A 559 -18.15 -1.49 23.57
CA ASP A 559 -18.97 -2.12 24.61
C ASP A 559 -18.41 -3.49 25.01
N ARG A 560 -17.89 -4.26 24.04
CA ARG A 560 -17.14 -5.51 24.31
C ARG A 560 -15.89 -5.27 25.15
N LEU A 561 -15.10 -4.26 24.80
CA LEU A 561 -13.89 -3.92 25.54
C LEU A 561 -14.21 -3.30 26.90
N ALA A 562 -15.33 -2.59 27.06
CA ALA A 562 -15.82 -2.07 28.33
C ALA A 562 -16.14 -3.22 29.29
N ALA A 563 -16.85 -4.24 28.80
CA ALA A 563 -17.15 -5.43 29.58
C ALA A 563 -15.87 -6.17 30.01
N LEU A 564 -14.90 -6.29 29.10
CA LEU A 564 -13.60 -6.89 29.42
C LEU A 564 -12.80 -6.04 30.43
N ALA A 565 -12.83 -4.72 30.28
CA ALA A 565 -12.19 -3.77 31.18
C ALA A 565 -12.72 -3.91 32.61
N LEU A 566 -14.04 -3.91 32.78
CA LEU A 566 -14.68 -4.10 34.08
C LEU A 566 -14.30 -5.44 34.70
N LYS A 567 -14.33 -6.52 33.91
CA LYS A 567 -13.87 -7.84 34.37
C LYS A 567 -12.42 -7.82 34.86
N ILE A 568 -11.51 -7.17 34.12
CA ILE A 568 -10.10 -7.07 34.53
C ILE A 568 -9.94 -6.28 35.83
N ILE A 569 -10.74 -5.22 36.02
CA ILE A 569 -10.75 -4.45 37.25
C ILE A 569 -11.27 -5.32 38.40
N ASP A 570 -12.34 -6.09 38.20
CA ASP A 570 -12.88 -7.00 39.20
C ASP A 570 -11.89 -8.11 39.57
N ASP A 571 -11.19 -8.67 38.59
CA ASP A 571 -10.21 -9.74 38.78
C ASP A 571 -8.94 -9.23 39.49
N ARG A 572 -8.46 -8.01 39.17
CA ARG A 572 -7.22 -7.43 39.75
C ARG A 572 -7.45 -6.66 41.04
N PHE A 573 -8.58 -6.00 41.16
CA PHE A 573 -8.96 -5.13 42.27
C PHE A 573 -10.39 -5.50 42.74
N PRO A 574 -10.54 -6.65 43.41
CA PRO A 574 -11.84 -7.14 43.84
C PRO A 574 -12.48 -6.16 44.82
N GLU A 575 -13.81 -6.07 44.75
CA GLU A 575 -14.61 -5.29 45.68
C GLU A 575 -14.42 -5.82 47.11
N THR A 576 -14.11 -4.92 48.03
CA THR A 576 -14.02 -5.25 49.45
C THR A 576 -15.42 -5.34 50.06
N GLU A 577 -15.54 -6.09 51.16
CA GLU A 577 -16.83 -6.27 51.85
C GLU A 577 -17.43 -4.93 52.31
N ASP A 578 -16.57 -3.99 52.76
CA ASP A 578 -16.98 -2.65 53.18
C ASP A 578 -17.50 -1.81 52.01
N GLU A 579 -16.88 -1.92 50.81
CA GLU A 579 -17.36 -1.25 49.59
C GLU A 579 -18.69 -1.83 49.10
N ARG A 580 -18.86 -3.15 49.20
CA ARG A 580 -20.10 -3.85 48.82
C ARG A 580 -21.27 -3.39 49.68
N LEU A 581 -21.07 -3.35 51.00
CA LEU A 581 -22.08 -2.88 51.96
C LEU A 581 -22.45 -1.42 51.73
N ALA A 582 -21.48 -0.55 51.46
CA ALA A 582 -21.73 0.86 51.15
C ALA A 582 -22.57 1.06 49.87
N ARG A 583 -22.32 0.26 48.81
CA ARG A 583 -23.14 0.31 47.58
C ARG A 583 -24.56 -0.20 47.82
N GLU A 584 -24.73 -1.28 48.57
CA GLU A 584 -26.05 -1.83 48.90
C GLU A 584 -26.90 -0.82 49.69
N GLU A 585 -26.30 -0.08 50.63
CA GLU A 585 -26.95 1.01 51.35
C GLU A 585 -27.34 2.19 50.43
N GLU A 586 -26.47 2.56 49.49
CA GLU A 586 -26.75 3.64 48.52
C GLU A 586 -27.88 3.26 47.55
N GLU A 587 -27.89 2.02 47.05
CA GLU A 587 -28.97 1.50 46.21
C GLU A 587 -30.32 1.38 46.94
N GLU A 588 -30.32 1.03 48.23
CA GLU A 588 -31.53 1.07 49.04
C GLU A 588 -32.04 2.50 49.21
N MET A 589 -31.15 3.48 49.42
CA MET A 589 -31.53 4.88 49.52
C MET A 589 -32.06 5.46 48.21
N GLU A 590 -31.53 5.08 47.05
CA GLU A 590 -32.07 5.53 45.75
C GLU A 590 -33.43 4.92 45.39
N LYS A 591 -33.77 3.75 45.96
CA LYS A 591 -35.06 3.08 45.76
C LYS A 591 -36.17 3.63 46.68
N MET A 592 -35.82 4.39 47.71
CA MET A 592 -36.75 5.09 48.62
C MET A 592 -37.09 6.49 48.10
#